data_AF-A0A1F5CRP5-F1
#
_entry.id   AF-A0A1F5CRP5-F1
#
_cell.length_a   1.000
_cell.length_b   1.000
_cell.length_c   1.000
_cell.angle_alpha   90.00
_cell.angle_beta   90.00
_cell.angle_gamma   90.00
#
_symmetry.space_group_name_H-M   'P 1'
#
loop_
_entity.id
_entity.type
_entity.pdbx_description
1 polymer ?
#
loop_
_entity_poly.entity_id
_entity_poly.type
_entity_poly.pdbx_seq_one_letter_code
_entity_poly.pdbx_strand_id
1 'polypeptide(L)'
;MKLNLSQPWFTILFVSVLIMFLTCAPKMSSGATAQVKTQVCMVIDGSDSINATEWNLIRQALSEAINSTLAHDGSIELTIVQFGYSSPTYAKTELSPTTVDSNDYTAIASQILSMPKGGGSTPTAHGLYLGWKELANSPNFATTSRQVINLATDQEPNIRNHNATTDLDQSGGSPTAKDDAIAVVNNAVNQGLDELDVEGIALSNSSINWFREWVVRPQPGIVSPPFTKQGWIRIVESPAAFANTISEKLQVITSGESIWVPSVEGAFFAGMLTIGLTSVVSSLSSAITNPETYPSQAVAKTVSMFPETLKKWLAEFISSKRKKTGEQRKGSLLALTKLETLSYAAALAILTFAFSYAKADTLNSIPFLIPTVLATSVIMEFVKNYVTEVTAKSKKVWTEYRLWYFGLATFLISTLAFKVPFSSPSRLIHHHPKFTKRSLGLVATVSVVVPLAFATVFYALFIKGYIAIGNVGVVMCLTMAFFDSIPIRPMNGKDIYDWSKIVWVILFIASFTLYALCLFLL
;
A
#
# COMPACT_ATOMS: atom_id res chain seq x y z
N MET A 1 27.43 33.27 -8.97
CA MET A 1 27.92 31.94 -9.38
C MET A 1 26.72 31.16 -9.91
N LYS A 2 26.62 31.01 -11.24
CA LYS A 2 25.53 30.30 -11.92
C LYS A 2 25.55 28.83 -11.50
N LEU A 3 24.41 28.28 -11.06
CA LEU A 3 24.26 26.83 -10.83
C LEU A 3 24.44 26.12 -12.19
N ASN A 4 25.51 25.35 -12.33
CA ASN A 4 25.77 24.55 -13.51
C ASN A 4 25.25 23.14 -13.25
N LEU A 5 24.07 22.81 -13.80
CA LEU A 5 23.36 21.53 -13.68
C LEU A 5 23.96 20.41 -14.55
N SER A 6 25.23 20.54 -14.97
CA SER A 6 25.85 19.70 -16.01
C SER A 6 26.85 18.67 -15.49
N GLN A 7 26.83 18.28 -14.20
CA GLN A 7 27.78 17.26 -13.74
C GLN A 7 27.32 15.82 -14.09
N PRO A 8 28.07 15.09 -14.94
CA PRO A 8 27.67 13.78 -15.50
C PRO A 8 27.58 12.65 -14.45
N TRP A 9 28.10 12.85 -13.24
CA TRP A 9 27.99 11.85 -12.17
C TRP A 9 26.60 11.80 -11.53
N PHE A 10 25.77 12.84 -11.69
CA PHE A 10 24.38 12.84 -11.25
C PHE A 10 23.58 11.77 -12.01
N THR A 11 23.80 11.69 -13.32
CA THR A 11 23.28 10.63 -14.19
C THR A 11 23.94 9.30 -13.87
N ILE A 12 25.26 9.24 -13.64
CA ILE A 12 25.94 7.96 -13.38
C ILE A 12 25.53 7.33 -12.05
N LEU A 13 25.36 8.09 -10.94
CA LEU A 13 24.90 7.55 -9.66
C LEU A 13 23.42 7.16 -9.71
N PHE A 14 22.59 7.99 -10.35
CA PHE A 14 21.16 7.72 -10.56
C PHE A 14 20.94 6.49 -11.45
N VAL A 15 21.69 6.38 -12.55
CA VAL A 15 21.68 5.25 -13.48
C VAL A 15 22.36 4.03 -12.87
N SER A 16 23.40 4.15 -12.05
CA SER A 16 24.04 2.98 -11.43
C SER A 16 23.21 2.42 -10.28
N VAL A 17 22.54 3.23 -9.46
CA VAL A 17 21.57 2.71 -8.48
C VAL A 17 20.37 2.09 -9.22
N LEU A 18 19.80 2.77 -10.22
CA LEU A 18 18.69 2.24 -11.03
C LEU A 18 19.06 0.97 -11.83
N ILE A 19 20.28 0.88 -12.40
CA ILE A 19 20.80 -0.30 -13.10
C ILE A 19 21.12 -1.42 -12.12
N MET A 20 21.76 -1.14 -10.99
CA MET A 20 22.03 -2.14 -9.95
C MET A 20 20.70 -2.72 -9.44
N PHE A 21 19.61 -1.94 -9.43
CA PHE A 21 18.25 -2.44 -9.15
C PHE A 21 17.61 -3.21 -10.32
N LEU A 22 17.79 -2.79 -11.57
CA LEU A 22 17.33 -3.55 -12.74
C LEU A 22 18.11 -4.88 -12.93
N THR A 23 19.35 -4.98 -12.42
CA THR A 23 20.21 -6.17 -12.52
C THR A 23 20.25 -7.03 -11.26
N CYS A 24 19.92 -6.49 -10.08
CA CYS A 24 19.80 -7.23 -8.81
C CYS A 24 18.36 -7.49 -8.37
N ALA A 25 17.34 -7.01 -9.09
CA ALA A 25 16.10 -7.76 -9.14
C ALA A 25 16.50 -9.18 -9.59
N PRO A 26 16.14 -10.24 -8.85
CA PRO A 26 16.53 -11.58 -9.25
C PRO A 26 16.04 -11.78 -10.68
N LYS A 27 16.96 -11.86 -11.64
CA LYS A 27 16.70 -12.65 -12.84
C LYS A 27 16.52 -14.05 -12.29
N MET A 28 15.27 -14.42 -12.04
CA MET A 28 14.90 -15.78 -11.74
C MET A 28 15.42 -16.59 -12.91
N SER A 29 16.48 -17.35 -12.66
CA SER A 29 17.05 -18.26 -13.63
C SER A 29 15.96 -19.27 -13.95
N SER A 30 15.43 -19.21 -15.17
CA SER A 30 14.56 -20.24 -15.74
C SER A 30 15.31 -21.56 -15.73
N GLY A 31 14.84 -22.52 -14.92
CA GLY A 31 15.46 -23.84 -14.81
C GLY A 31 14.88 -24.71 -13.70
N ALA A 32 14.19 -24.14 -12.72
CA ALA A 32 13.31 -24.88 -11.82
C ALA A 32 11.87 -24.66 -12.27
N THR A 33 11.10 -25.73 -12.47
CA THR A 33 9.64 -25.68 -12.59
C THR A 33 9.10 -24.86 -11.42
N ALA A 34 8.58 -23.66 -11.69
CA ALA A 34 8.07 -22.79 -10.66
C ALA A 34 6.93 -23.49 -9.92
N GLN A 35 6.97 -23.49 -8.59
CA GLN A 35 5.88 -24.02 -7.79
C GLN A 35 4.69 -23.06 -7.90
N VAL A 36 3.49 -23.61 -8.15
CA VAL A 36 2.23 -22.85 -8.16
C VAL A 36 2.06 -22.15 -6.82
N LYS A 37 1.91 -20.82 -6.85
CA LYS A 37 1.69 -19.96 -5.67
C LYS A 37 0.22 -19.60 -5.48
N THR A 38 -0.54 -19.51 -6.57
CA THR A 38 -1.97 -19.18 -6.52
C THR A 38 -2.71 -20.03 -7.53
N GLN A 39 -3.75 -20.71 -7.08
CA GLN A 39 -4.72 -21.35 -7.96
C GLN A 39 -5.95 -20.44 -8.04
N VAL A 40 -6.34 -20.08 -9.25
CA VAL A 40 -7.45 -19.17 -9.52
C VAL A 40 -8.51 -19.93 -10.31
N CYS A 41 -9.73 -19.99 -9.79
CA CYS A 41 -10.88 -20.47 -10.53
C CYS A 41 -11.80 -19.30 -10.91
N MET A 42 -11.91 -19.04 -12.21
CA MET A 42 -12.90 -18.13 -12.76
C MET A 42 -14.22 -18.88 -12.91
N VAL A 43 -15.23 -18.50 -12.13
CA VAL A 43 -16.59 -19.05 -12.23
C VAL A 43 -17.43 -18.02 -12.97
N ILE A 44 -17.81 -18.32 -14.22
CA ILE A 44 -18.37 -17.34 -15.15
C ILE A 44 -19.81 -17.69 -15.50
N ASP A 45 -20.68 -16.68 -15.45
CA ASP A 45 -22.05 -16.78 -15.90
C ASP A 45 -22.15 -16.85 -17.44
N GLY A 46 -22.76 -17.93 -17.93
CA GLY A 46 -23.09 -18.14 -19.34
C GLY A 46 -24.60 -18.22 -19.61
N SER A 47 -25.43 -17.81 -18.64
CA SER A 47 -26.89 -17.88 -18.69
C SER A 47 -27.51 -17.01 -19.79
N ASP A 48 -28.82 -17.14 -20.01
CA ASP A 48 -29.54 -16.42 -21.07
C ASP A 48 -29.60 -14.89 -20.90
N SER A 49 -29.34 -14.38 -19.70
CA SER A 49 -29.33 -12.92 -19.44
C SER A 49 -28.15 -12.22 -20.09
N ILE A 50 -27.02 -12.92 -20.20
CA ILE A 50 -25.87 -12.47 -20.98
C ILE A 50 -26.13 -12.88 -22.44
N ASN A 51 -26.19 -11.94 -23.37
CA ASN A 51 -26.42 -12.27 -24.77
C ASN A 51 -25.12 -12.72 -25.49
N ALA A 52 -25.24 -13.21 -26.73
CA ALA A 52 -24.09 -13.74 -27.48
C ALA A 52 -23.00 -12.68 -27.74
N THR A 53 -23.38 -11.42 -27.95
CA THR A 53 -22.42 -10.32 -28.17
C THR A 53 -21.65 -10.01 -26.89
N GLU A 54 -22.34 -9.97 -25.75
CA GLU A 54 -21.74 -9.76 -24.44
C GLU A 54 -20.83 -10.91 -24.02
N TRP A 55 -21.25 -12.15 -24.28
CA TRP A 55 -20.43 -13.33 -24.07
C TRP A 55 -19.13 -13.29 -24.89
N ASN A 56 -19.20 -12.80 -26.15
CA ASN A 56 -18.00 -12.61 -26.97
C ASN A 56 -17.03 -11.60 -26.34
N LEU A 57 -17.55 -10.49 -25.79
CA LEU A 57 -16.72 -9.50 -25.10
C LEU A 57 -16.03 -10.08 -23.86
N ILE A 58 -16.77 -10.83 -23.04
CA ILE A 58 -16.23 -11.48 -21.83
C ILE A 58 -15.08 -12.42 -22.19
N ARG A 59 -15.27 -13.30 -23.18
CA ARG A 59 -14.24 -14.25 -23.61
C ARG A 59 -13.03 -13.57 -24.24
N GLN A 60 -13.24 -12.56 -25.08
CA GLN A 60 -12.15 -11.79 -25.69
C GLN A 60 -11.30 -11.09 -24.63
N ALA A 61 -11.94 -10.43 -23.67
CA ALA A 61 -11.24 -9.73 -22.61
C ALA A 61 -10.49 -10.69 -21.67
N LEU A 62 -11.08 -11.84 -21.34
CA LEU A 62 -10.40 -12.86 -20.54
C LEU A 62 -9.19 -13.44 -21.28
N SER A 63 -9.33 -13.72 -22.58
CA SER A 63 -8.23 -14.16 -23.44
C SER A 63 -7.11 -13.13 -23.53
N GLU A 64 -7.45 -11.84 -23.66
CA GLU A 64 -6.47 -10.76 -23.69
C GLU A 64 -5.74 -10.64 -22.35
N ALA A 65 -6.47 -10.66 -21.23
CA ALA A 65 -5.87 -10.56 -19.92
C ALA A 65 -4.93 -11.73 -19.59
N ILE A 66 -5.24 -12.95 -20.06
CA ILE A 66 -4.30 -14.07 -19.91
C ILE A 66 -3.03 -13.84 -20.74
N ASN A 67 -3.15 -13.29 -21.94
CA ASN A 67 -2.00 -12.99 -22.80
C ASN A 67 -1.15 -11.82 -22.30
N SER A 68 -1.74 -10.79 -21.70
CA SER A 68 -1.04 -9.53 -21.40
C SER A 68 -0.81 -9.26 -19.92
N THR A 69 -1.58 -9.90 -19.05
CA THR A 69 -1.73 -9.47 -17.65
C THR A 69 -1.28 -10.53 -16.66
N LEU A 70 -1.64 -11.80 -16.87
CA LEU A 70 -1.19 -12.88 -16.00
C LEU A 70 0.31 -13.14 -16.18
N ALA A 71 0.98 -13.51 -15.09
CA ALA A 71 2.35 -13.97 -15.15
C ALA A 71 2.43 -15.32 -15.89
N HIS A 72 3.41 -15.45 -16.79
CA HIS A 72 3.67 -16.67 -17.56
C HIS A 72 4.89 -17.43 -17.02
N ASP A 73 5.10 -17.37 -15.71
CA ASP A 73 6.27 -17.94 -15.04
C ASP A 73 5.97 -19.25 -14.32
N GLY A 74 4.76 -19.80 -14.46
CA GLY A 74 4.30 -21.01 -13.77
C GLY A 74 3.82 -20.80 -12.33
N SER A 75 3.80 -19.55 -11.83
CA SER A 75 3.35 -19.25 -10.47
C SER A 75 1.82 -19.29 -10.29
N ILE A 76 1.06 -19.31 -11.38
CA ILE A 76 -0.41 -19.30 -11.39
C ILE A 76 -0.92 -20.58 -12.03
N GLU A 77 -1.90 -21.22 -11.39
CA GLU A 77 -2.74 -22.24 -12.01
C GLU A 77 -4.13 -21.65 -12.26
N LEU A 78 -4.62 -21.77 -13.49
CA LEU A 78 -5.91 -21.24 -13.90
C LEU A 78 -6.91 -22.36 -14.14
N THR A 79 -8.11 -22.20 -13.60
CA THR A 79 -9.29 -23.01 -13.88
C THR A 79 -10.42 -22.09 -14.36
N ILE A 80 -11.22 -22.55 -15.33
CA ILE A 80 -12.43 -21.84 -15.75
C ILE A 80 -13.61 -22.78 -15.69
N VAL A 81 -14.61 -22.39 -14.91
CA VAL A 81 -15.91 -23.04 -14.83
C VAL A 81 -16.96 -22.08 -15.35
N GLN A 82 -17.81 -22.56 -16.24
CA GLN A 82 -18.98 -21.83 -16.70
C GLN A 82 -20.24 -22.46 -16.11
N PHE A 83 -21.15 -21.64 -15.60
CA PHE A 83 -22.50 -22.06 -15.25
C PHE A 83 -23.54 -21.44 -16.18
N GLY A 84 -24.76 -21.96 -16.16
CA GLY A 84 -25.83 -21.55 -17.08
C GLY A 84 -26.10 -22.57 -18.18
N TYR A 85 -25.77 -23.83 -17.93
CA TYR A 85 -26.23 -24.96 -18.74
C TYR A 85 -27.59 -25.47 -18.25
N SER A 86 -28.30 -26.21 -19.10
CA SER A 86 -29.56 -26.86 -18.71
C SER A 86 -29.33 -28.09 -17.83
N SER A 87 -30.40 -28.54 -17.18
CA SER A 87 -30.46 -29.82 -16.47
C SER A 87 -30.02 -30.97 -17.38
N PRO A 88 -29.27 -31.97 -16.88
CA PRO A 88 -28.83 -32.13 -15.49
C PRO A 88 -27.45 -31.51 -15.19
N THR A 89 -26.81 -30.85 -16.17
CA THR A 89 -25.40 -30.45 -16.05
C THR A 89 -25.21 -29.16 -15.25
N TYR A 90 -25.99 -28.12 -15.54
CA TYR A 90 -25.96 -26.79 -14.90
C TYR A 90 -24.64 -25.99 -14.92
N ALA A 91 -23.47 -26.62 -14.73
CA ALA A 91 -22.13 -26.04 -14.83
C ALA A 91 -21.14 -27.03 -15.50
N LYS A 92 -20.12 -26.49 -16.18
CA LYS A 92 -19.04 -27.26 -16.83
C LYS A 92 -17.68 -26.63 -16.60
N THR A 93 -16.66 -27.48 -16.54
CA THR A 93 -15.26 -27.08 -16.56
C THR A 93 -14.85 -26.82 -18.00
N GLU A 94 -14.60 -25.57 -18.35
CA GLU A 94 -14.18 -25.14 -19.69
C GLU A 94 -12.65 -25.15 -19.85
N LEU A 95 -11.94 -24.93 -18.74
CA LEU A 95 -10.50 -25.10 -18.61
C LEU A 95 -10.23 -25.81 -17.28
N SER A 96 -9.77 -27.05 -17.36
CA SER A 96 -9.29 -27.79 -16.19
C SER A 96 -8.06 -27.10 -15.57
N PRO A 97 -7.75 -27.34 -14.28
CA PRO A 97 -6.60 -26.73 -13.62
C PRO A 97 -5.32 -26.85 -14.46
N THR A 98 -4.84 -25.71 -14.97
CA THR A 98 -3.71 -25.63 -15.90
C THR A 98 -2.73 -24.57 -15.43
N THR A 99 -1.46 -24.94 -15.25
CA THR A 99 -0.39 -23.99 -14.93
C THR A 99 -0.15 -23.03 -16.08
N VAL A 100 -0.11 -21.74 -15.80
CA VAL A 100 0.12 -20.68 -16.81
C VAL A 100 1.62 -20.41 -16.90
N ASP A 101 2.26 -20.87 -17.96
CA ASP A 101 3.67 -20.63 -18.24
C ASP A 101 3.91 -20.06 -19.64
N SER A 102 5.17 -19.79 -19.98
CA SER A 102 5.58 -19.19 -21.26
C SER A 102 5.31 -20.08 -22.48
N ASN A 103 4.99 -21.35 -22.29
CA ASN A 103 4.70 -22.31 -23.35
C ASN A 103 3.19 -22.46 -23.58
N ASP A 104 2.39 -22.42 -22.50
CA ASP A 104 0.98 -22.80 -22.54
C ASP A 104 0.01 -21.60 -22.64
N TYR A 105 0.42 -20.39 -22.24
CA TYR A 105 -0.48 -19.23 -22.11
C TYR A 105 -1.27 -18.91 -23.40
N THR A 106 -0.66 -19.04 -24.59
CA THR A 106 -1.34 -18.79 -25.87
C THR A 106 -2.38 -19.87 -26.20
N ALA A 107 -2.14 -21.12 -25.80
CA ALA A 107 -3.07 -22.22 -26.01
C ALA A 107 -4.29 -22.06 -25.09
N ILE A 108 -4.04 -21.70 -23.82
CA ILE A 108 -5.09 -21.36 -22.84
C ILE A 108 -5.96 -20.21 -23.37
N ALA A 109 -5.35 -19.13 -23.84
CA ALA A 109 -6.07 -17.99 -24.40
C ALA A 109 -6.94 -18.40 -25.62
N SER A 110 -6.41 -19.25 -26.51
CA SER A 110 -7.13 -19.75 -27.67
C SER A 110 -8.32 -20.65 -27.27
N GLN A 111 -8.15 -21.50 -26.25
CA GLN A 111 -9.22 -22.33 -25.71
C GLN A 111 -10.37 -21.48 -25.16
N ILE A 112 -10.05 -20.38 -24.47
CA ILE A 112 -11.05 -19.43 -23.93
C ILE A 112 -11.87 -18.78 -25.03
N LEU A 113 -11.24 -18.39 -26.14
CA LEU A 113 -11.93 -17.86 -27.32
C LEU A 113 -12.84 -18.90 -28.01
N SER A 114 -12.65 -20.19 -27.72
CA SER A 114 -13.47 -21.29 -28.26
C SER A 114 -14.60 -21.74 -27.32
N MET A 115 -14.66 -21.23 -26.08
CA MET A 115 -15.67 -21.66 -25.11
C MET A 115 -17.09 -21.41 -25.64
N PRO A 116 -17.94 -22.45 -25.70
CA PRO A 116 -19.33 -22.26 -26.06
C PRO A 116 -20.02 -21.44 -24.99
N LYS A 117 -21.04 -20.68 -25.37
CA LYS A 117 -21.96 -20.11 -24.40
C LYS A 117 -22.88 -21.22 -23.89
N GLY A 118 -23.22 -21.16 -22.62
CA GLY A 118 -24.43 -21.81 -22.10
C GLY A 118 -25.68 -21.17 -22.70
N GLY A 119 -26.70 -20.95 -21.88
CA GLY A 119 -27.98 -20.39 -22.32
C GLY A 119 -29.13 -21.00 -21.55
N GLY A 120 -28.98 -21.05 -20.23
CA GLY A 120 -29.97 -21.57 -19.30
C GLY A 120 -30.19 -20.56 -18.19
N SER A 121 -30.64 -21.06 -17.04
CA SER A 121 -30.83 -20.27 -15.81
C SER A 121 -29.47 -19.86 -15.19
N THR A 122 -29.48 -19.36 -13.95
CA THR A 122 -28.33 -18.87 -13.19
C THR A 122 -28.02 -19.82 -12.01
N PRO A 123 -27.55 -21.06 -12.25
CA PRO A 123 -27.23 -22.04 -11.21
C PRO A 123 -25.90 -21.75 -10.51
N THR A 124 -25.74 -20.57 -9.91
CA THR A 124 -24.49 -20.10 -9.30
C THR A 124 -23.89 -21.09 -8.30
N ALA A 125 -24.71 -21.72 -7.46
CA ALA A 125 -24.24 -22.70 -6.48
C ALA A 125 -23.61 -23.95 -7.13
N HIS A 126 -24.07 -24.35 -8.32
CA HIS A 126 -23.44 -25.44 -9.10
C HIS A 126 -22.07 -25.01 -9.65
N GLY A 127 -21.98 -23.77 -10.16
CA GLY A 127 -20.73 -23.20 -10.65
C GLY A 127 -19.67 -23.09 -9.55
N LEU A 128 -20.04 -22.53 -8.39
CA LEU A 128 -19.15 -22.41 -7.23
C LEU A 128 -18.72 -23.79 -6.70
N TYR A 129 -19.65 -24.76 -6.66
CA TYR A 129 -19.35 -26.11 -6.18
C TYR A 129 -18.36 -26.82 -7.11
N LEU A 130 -18.59 -26.76 -8.43
CA LEU A 130 -17.68 -27.34 -9.41
C LEU A 130 -16.32 -26.62 -9.40
N GLY A 131 -16.30 -25.29 -9.36
CA GLY A 131 -15.07 -24.51 -9.30
C GLY A 131 -14.20 -24.87 -8.10
N TRP A 132 -14.81 -24.95 -6.91
CA TRP A 132 -14.09 -25.41 -5.72
C TRP A 132 -13.59 -26.85 -5.86
N LYS A 133 -14.42 -27.74 -6.41
CA LYS A 133 -14.06 -29.15 -6.62
C LYS A 133 -12.86 -29.29 -7.57
N GLU A 134 -12.77 -28.50 -8.63
CA GLU A 134 -11.62 -28.51 -9.55
C GLU A 134 -10.34 -28.04 -8.84
N LEU A 135 -10.40 -26.94 -8.07
CA LEU A 135 -9.26 -26.45 -7.29
C LEU A 135 -8.78 -27.49 -6.27
N ALA A 136 -9.70 -28.01 -5.46
CA ALA A 136 -9.39 -28.93 -4.37
C ALA A 136 -8.86 -30.30 -4.83
N ASN A 137 -9.20 -30.73 -6.06
CA ASN A 137 -8.70 -31.98 -6.64
C ASN A 137 -7.47 -31.80 -7.55
N SER A 138 -7.02 -30.56 -7.75
CA SER A 138 -5.81 -30.29 -8.53
C SER A 138 -4.58 -30.96 -7.88
N PRO A 139 -3.65 -31.53 -8.67
CA PRO A 139 -2.38 -32.04 -8.14
C PRO A 139 -1.53 -30.95 -7.48
N ASN A 140 -1.79 -29.67 -7.78
CA ASN A 140 -1.12 -28.53 -7.18
C ASN A 140 -1.82 -28.01 -5.90
N PHE A 141 -2.91 -28.65 -5.46
CA PHE A 141 -3.61 -28.26 -4.24
C PHE A 141 -2.72 -28.44 -3.00
N ALA A 142 -2.24 -27.32 -2.47
CA ALA A 142 -1.47 -27.25 -1.24
C ALA A 142 -2.02 -26.15 -0.33
N THR A 143 -1.93 -26.33 0.99
CA THR A 143 -2.30 -25.30 1.97
C THR A 143 -1.33 -24.10 1.98
N THR A 144 -0.20 -24.20 1.29
CA THR A 144 0.77 -23.11 1.12
C THR A 144 0.52 -22.26 -0.12
N SER A 145 -0.25 -22.76 -1.10
CA SER A 145 -0.70 -22.00 -2.26
C SER A 145 -2.03 -21.34 -1.96
N ARG A 146 -2.22 -20.12 -2.46
CA ARG A 146 -3.47 -19.38 -2.26
C ARG A 146 -4.58 -19.91 -3.17
N GLN A 147 -5.75 -20.18 -2.62
CA GLN A 147 -6.92 -20.71 -3.30
C GLN A 147 -7.97 -19.62 -3.51
N VAL A 148 -8.18 -19.21 -4.75
CA VAL A 148 -9.06 -18.08 -5.08
C VAL A 148 -10.17 -18.49 -6.04
N ILE A 149 -11.40 -18.16 -5.70
CA ILE A 149 -12.54 -18.22 -6.61
C ILE A 149 -12.94 -16.79 -6.99
N ASN A 150 -13.14 -16.56 -8.27
CA ASN A 150 -13.63 -15.29 -8.79
C ASN A 150 -14.95 -15.55 -9.54
N LEU A 151 -16.07 -15.08 -9.00
CA LEU A 151 -17.40 -15.24 -9.60
C LEU A 151 -17.79 -14.02 -10.45
N ALA A 152 -18.09 -14.20 -11.73
CA ALA A 152 -18.67 -13.17 -12.59
C ALA A 152 -20.15 -13.48 -12.87
N THR A 153 -21.07 -12.57 -12.56
CA THR A 153 -22.51 -12.78 -12.82
C THR A 153 -23.28 -11.46 -12.97
N ASP A 154 -24.38 -11.50 -13.71
CA ASP A 154 -25.33 -10.40 -13.87
C ASP A 154 -26.67 -10.62 -13.13
N GLN A 155 -26.82 -11.75 -12.43
CA GLN A 155 -28.03 -12.09 -11.69
C GLN A 155 -27.76 -12.82 -10.37
N GLU A 156 -28.83 -13.00 -9.61
CA GLU A 156 -28.82 -13.78 -8.37
C GLU A 156 -28.98 -15.28 -8.66
N PRO A 157 -28.49 -16.15 -7.74
CA PRO A 157 -28.68 -17.59 -7.86
C PRO A 157 -30.17 -17.95 -7.96
N ASN A 158 -30.57 -18.75 -8.95
CA ASN A 158 -31.98 -19.11 -9.16
C ASN A 158 -32.25 -20.62 -9.34
N ILE A 159 -31.23 -21.48 -9.30
CA ILE A 159 -31.38 -22.94 -9.29
C ILE A 159 -30.74 -23.54 -8.04
N ARG A 160 -31.51 -24.36 -7.32
CA ARG A 160 -31.07 -25.10 -6.12
C ARG A 160 -30.13 -26.25 -6.50
N ASN A 161 -29.03 -26.41 -5.78
CA ASN A 161 -28.22 -27.63 -5.76
C ASN A 161 -28.49 -28.49 -4.50
N HIS A 162 -29.32 -27.99 -3.58
CA HIS A 162 -29.74 -28.64 -2.35
C HIS A 162 -28.63 -28.89 -1.32
N ASN A 163 -27.51 -28.14 -1.38
CA ASN A 163 -26.47 -28.21 -0.36
C ASN A 163 -26.88 -27.54 0.97
N ALA A 164 -27.76 -26.54 0.93
CA ALA A 164 -28.30 -25.92 2.14
C ALA A 164 -29.53 -26.68 2.64
N THR A 165 -29.49 -27.09 3.89
CA THR A 165 -30.61 -27.75 4.60
C THR A 165 -31.41 -26.78 5.47
N THR A 166 -30.93 -25.55 5.65
CA THR A 166 -31.56 -24.48 6.45
C THR A 166 -31.48 -23.15 5.71
N ASP A 167 -32.32 -22.20 6.10
CA ASP A 167 -32.25 -20.79 5.66
C ASP A 167 -31.02 -20.13 6.32
N LEU A 168 -30.00 -19.86 5.52
CA LEU A 168 -28.69 -19.38 5.97
C LEU A 168 -28.59 -17.85 5.92
N ASP A 169 -29.31 -17.20 5.00
CA ASP A 169 -29.36 -15.74 4.92
C ASP A 169 -30.50 -15.10 5.72
N GLN A 170 -31.33 -15.94 6.39
CA GLN A 170 -32.45 -15.52 7.22
C GLN A 170 -33.52 -14.75 6.43
N SER A 171 -33.63 -15.03 5.12
CA SER A 171 -34.65 -14.44 4.26
C SER A 171 -36.08 -14.91 4.59
N GLY A 172 -36.19 -16.00 5.36
CA GLY A 172 -37.43 -16.58 5.82
C GLY A 172 -37.96 -17.64 4.85
N GLY A 173 -38.42 -18.78 5.41
CA GLY A 173 -39.07 -19.84 4.64
C GLY A 173 -38.20 -21.08 4.44
N SER A 174 -38.40 -21.76 3.32
CA SER A 174 -37.59 -22.94 2.95
C SER A 174 -36.30 -22.52 2.25
N PRO A 175 -35.21 -23.30 2.36
CA PRO A 175 -33.92 -22.95 1.75
C PRO A 175 -34.03 -22.68 0.24
N THR A 176 -33.35 -21.63 -0.21
CA THR A 176 -33.38 -21.06 -1.58
C THR A 176 -32.06 -21.26 -2.33
N ALA A 177 -32.00 -20.95 -3.63
CA ALA A 177 -30.76 -21.07 -4.40
C ALA A 177 -29.62 -20.17 -3.86
N LYS A 178 -29.99 -19.08 -3.18
CA LYS A 178 -29.08 -18.21 -2.43
C LYS A 178 -28.44 -18.94 -1.26
N ASP A 179 -29.23 -19.64 -0.45
CA ASP A 179 -28.73 -20.45 0.67
C ASP A 179 -27.76 -21.54 0.19
N ASP A 180 -28.05 -22.16 -0.96
CA ASP A 180 -27.17 -23.17 -1.55
C ASP A 180 -25.81 -22.61 -1.93
N ALA A 181 -25.75 -21.38 -2.47
CA ALA A 181 -24.49 -20.71 -2.74
C ALA A 181 -23.70 -20.45 -1.44
N ILE A 182 -24.39 -20.02 -0.37
CA ILE A 182 -23.77 -19.79 0.94
C ILE A 182 -23.22 -21.10 1.51
N ALA A 183 -23.98 -22.19 1.45
CA ALA A 183 -23.57 -23.50 1.95
C ALA A 183 -22.33 -24.02 1.21
N VAL A 184 -22.28 -23.88 -0.11
CA VAL A 184 -21.12 -24.24 -0.93
C VAL A 184 -19.89 -23.44 -0.52
N VAL A 185 -20.01 -22.11 -0.40
CA VAL A 185 -18.88 -21.26 -0.02
C VAL A 185 -18.38 -21.59 1.38
N ASN A 186 -19.30 -21.77 2.35
CA ASN A 186 -18.92 -22.14 3.71
C ASN A 186 -18.18 -23.49 3.77
N ASN A 187 -18.61 -24.45 2.94
CA ASN A 187 -17.94 -25.74 2.82
C ASN A 187 -16.52 -25.57 2.22
N ALA A 188 -16.38 -24.76 1.18
CA ALA A 188 -15.08 -24.46 0.56
C ALA A 188 -14.11 -23.77 1.53
N VAL A 189 -14.57 -22.77 2.28
CA VAL A 189 -13.76 -22.10 3.33
C VAL A 189 -13.27 -23.10 4.37
N ASN A 190 -14.14 -24.00 4.84
CA ASN A 190 -13.76 -25.06 5.79
C ASN A 190 -12.74 -26.06 5.21
N GLN A 191 -12.62 -26.14 3.88
CA GLN A 191 -11.68 -27.01 3.18
C GLN A 191 -10.42 -26.27 2.70
N GLY A 192 -10.29 -24.96 2.96
CA GLY A 192 -9.09 -24.17 2.65
C GLY A 192 -9.23 -23.18 1.51
N LEU A 193 -10.45 -22.70 1.18
CA LEU A 193 -10.61 -21.54 0.30
C LEU A 193 -10.14 -20.27 1.01
N ASP A 194 -9.19 -19.55 0.42
CA ASP A 194 -8.62 -18.33 1.00
C ASP A 194 -9.42 -17.07 0.62
N GLU A 195 -9.86 -16.98 -0.63
CA GLU A 195 -10.52 -15.79 -1.17
C GLU A 195 -11.64 -16.16 -2.16
N LEU A 196 -12.76 -15.43 -2.05
CA LEU A 196 -13.84 -15.46 -3.02
C LEU A 196 -14.28 -14.04 -3.32
N ASP A 197 -14.04 -13.60 -4.55
CA ASP A 197 -14.44 -12.28 -5.03
C ASP A 197 -15.57 -12.38 -6.06
N VAL A 198 -16.31 -11.28 -6.25
CA VAL A 198 -17.45 -11.23 -7.18
C VAL A 198 -17.32 -10.04 -8.14
N GLU A 199 -17.60 -10.25 -9.42
CA GLU A 199 -17.99 -9.18 -10.36
C GLU A 199 -19.49 -9.19 -10.54
N GLY A 200 -20.12 -8.13 -10.03
CA GLY A 200 -21.50 -7.82 -10.32
C GLY A 200 -21.62 -7.01 -11.60
N ILE A 201 -22.14 -7.62 -12.65
CA ILE A 201 -22.38 -6.97 -13.93
C ILE A 201 -23.82 -6.45 -13.94
N ALA A 202 -24.01 -5.14 -13.93
CA ALA A 202 -25.32 -4.49 -13.90
C ALA A 202 -26.26 -4.99 -12.76
N LEU A 203 -25.70 -5.47 -11.65
CA LEU A 203 -26.47 -5.97 -10.51
C LEU A 203 -27.24 -4.85 -9.79
N SER A 204 -28.38 -5.22 -9.22
CA SER A 204 -29.13 -4.34 -8.30
C SER A 204 -28.36 -4.13 -6.98
N ASN A 205 -28.63 -3.00 -6.30
CA ASN A 205 -28.02 -2.72 -5.00
C ASN A 205 -28.33 -3.80 -3.94
N SER A 206 -29.53 -4.40 -3.97
CA SER A 206 -29.88 -5.50 -3.07
C SER A 206 -29.04 -6.74 -3.34
N SER A 207 -28.80 -7.08 -4.61
CA SER A 207 -27.98 -8.22 -5.01
C SER A 207 -26.51 -8.00 -4.64
N ILE A 208 -26.00 -6.79 -4.87
CA ILE A 208 -24.64 -6.40 -4.48
C ILE A 208 -24.44 -6.57 -2.97
N ASN A 209 -25.37 -6.05 -2.16
CA ASN A 209 -25.29 -6.19 -0.70
C ASN A 209 -25.35 -7.67 -0.28
N TRP A 210 -26.22 -8.46 -0.90
CA TRP A 210 -26.35 -9.88 -0.59
C TRP A 210 -25.05 -10.65 -0.90
N PHE A 211 -24.46 -10.49 -2.09
CA PHE A 211 -23.18 -11.12 -2.43
C PHE A 211 -22.06 -10.68 -1.47
N ARG A 212 -21.98 -9.38 -1.16
CA ARG A 212 -20.98 -8.82 -0.24
C ARG A 212 -21.08 -9.44 1.15
N GLU A 213 -22.29 -9.63 1.67
CA GLU A 213 -22.54 -10.08 3.04
C GLU A 213 -22.45 -11.61 3.19
N TRP A 214 -22.83 -12.36 2.16
CA TRP A 214 -23.05 -13.80 2.30
C TRP A 214 -22.11 -14.67 1.48
N VAL A 215 -21.63 -14.19 0.32
CA VAL A 215 -20.87 -15.00 -0.65
C VAL A 215 -19.39 -14.66 -0.65
N VAL A 216 -19.04 -13.37 -0.72
CA VAL A 216 -17.65 -12.89 -0.77
C VAL A 216 -16.84 -13.38 0.43
N ARG A 217 -15.56 -13.72 0.26
CA ARG A 217 -14.66 -14.17 1.34
C ARG A 217 -13.26 -13.57 1.16
N PRO A 218 -12.54 -13.19 2.23
CA PRO A 218 -12.95 -13.21 3.64
C PRO A 218 -14.06 -12.20 4.00
N GLN A 219 -14.76 -12.43 5.11
CA GLN A 219 -15.74 -11.50 5.67
C GLN A 219 -15.11 -10.56 6.74
N PRO A 220 -15.59 -9.33 6.92
CA PRO A 220 -16.71 -8.69 6.19
C PRO A 220 -16.31 -8.32 4.76
N GLY A 221 -17.13 -8.61 3.75
CA GLY A 221 -16.85 -8.23 2.36
C GLY A 221 -16.90 -6.72 2.13
N ILE A 222 -16.19 -6.21 1.11
CA ILE A 222 -16.21 -4.78 0.73
C ILE A 222 -16.68 -4.58 -0.71
N VAL A 223 -17.13 -3.36 -1.03
CA VAL A 223 -17.32 -2.93 -2.42
C VAL A 223 -16.02 -2.31 -2.90
N SER A 224 -15.53 -2.74 -4.06
CA SER A 224 -14.29 -2.26 -4.66
C SER A 224 -14.51 -1.80 -6.10
N PRO A 225 -13.68 -0.88 -6.64
CA PRO A 225 -12.49 -0.24 -6.04
C PRO A 225 -12.78 0.79 -4.91
N PRO A 226 -11.79 1.09 -4.03
CA PRO A 226 -10.44 0.53 -3.98
C PRO A 226 -10.37 -0.90 -3.41
N PHE A 227 -9.35 -1.67 -3.81
CA PHE A 227 -9.09 -3.05 -3.37
C PHE A 227 -8.22 -3.07 -2.09
N THR A 228 -8.80 -2.63 -0.98
CA THR A 228 -8.07 -2.43 0.29
C THR A 228 -7.82 -3.72 1.08
N LYS A 229 -8.54 -4.80 0.75
CA LYS A 229 -8.35 -6.15 1.30
C LYS A 229 -8.97 -7.20 0.39
N GLN A 230 -8.65 -8.47 0.64
CA GLN A 230 -9.28 -9.63 0.02
C GLN A 230 -10.76 -9.73 0.40
N GLY A 231 -11.56 -10.36 -0.45
CA GLY A 231 -13.00 -10.49 -0.23
C GLY A 231 -13.73 -9.21 -0.60
N TRP A 232 -13.88 -9.01 -1.90
CA TRP A 232 -14.55 -7.84 -2.45
C TRP A 232 -15.57 -8.19 -3.54
N ILE A 233 -16.51 -7.27 -3.75
CA ILE A 233 -17.38 -7.25 -4.93
C ILE A 233 -17.07 -6.00 -5.76
N ARG A 234 -16.76 -6.21 -7.04
CA ARG A 234 -16.64 -5.14 -8.03
C ARG A 234 -17.96 -4.94 -8.74
N ILE A 235 -18.38 -3.68 -8.86
CA ILE A 235 -19.59 -3.31 -9.59
C ILE A 235 -19.17 -2.75 -10.95
N VAL A 236 -19.69 -3.34 -12.02
CA VAL A 236 -19.50 -2.83 -13.38
C VAL A 236 -20.87 -2.67 -14.04
N GLU A 237 -21.04 -1.59 -14.79
CA GLU A 237 -22.35 -1.23 -15.38
C GLU A 237 -22.75 -2.09 -16.57
N SER A 238 -21.82 -2.84 -17.16
CA SER A 238 -22.06 -3.66 -18.35
C SER A 238 -20.96 -4.70 -18.58
N PRO A 239 -21.19 -5.72 -19.43
CA PRO A 239 -20.15 -6.64 -19.89
C PRO A 239 -18.98 -5.94 -20.60
N ALA A 240 -19.20 -4.79 -21.24
CA ALA A 240 -18.11 -3.98 -21.80
C ALA A 240 -17.25 -3.35 -20.70
N ALA A 241 -17.85 -2.85 -19.62
CA ALA A 241 -17.12 -2.35 -18.46
C ALA A 241 -16.37 -3.48 -17.73
N PHE A 242 -16.95 -4.68 -17.66
CA PHE A 242 -16.24 -5.89 -17.21
C PHE A 242 -14.99 -6.14 -18.07
N ALA A 243 -15.15 -6.16 -19.39
CA ALA A 243 -14.05 -6.38 -20.33
C ALA A 243 -12.91 -5.37 -20.17
N ASN A 244 -13.23 -4.10 -19.90
CA ASN A 244 -12.22 -3.06 -19.68
C ASN A 244 -11.47 -3.19 -18.35
N THR A 245 -11.97 -3.99 -17.40
CA THR A 245 -11.49 -3.99 -16.01
C THR A 245 -10.97 -5.34 -15.53
N ILE A 246 -11.15 -6.41 -16.31
CA ILE A 246 -10.68 -7.76 -16.01
C ILE A 246 -9.16 -7.83 -15.76
N SER A 247 -8.37 -7.03 -16.48
CA SER A 247 -6.91 -7.02 -16.32
C SER A 247 -6.47 -6.47 -14.96
N GLU A 248 -6.98 -5.31 -14.56
CA GLU A 248 -6.72 -4.76 -13.21
C GLU A 248 -7.11 -5.77 -12.13
N LYS A 249 -8.25 -6.42 -12.32
CA LYS A 249 -8.76 -7.42 -11.40
C LYS A 249 -7.84 -8.63 -11.27
N LEU A 250 -7.45 -9.24 -12.39
CA LEU A 250 -6.56 -10.39 -12.36
C LEU A 250 -5.22 -10.02 -11.72
N GLN A 251 -4.71 -8.81 -11.92
CA GLN A 251 -3.52 -8.34 -11.21
C GLN A 251 -3.73 -8.32 -9.69
N VAL A 252 -4.87 -7.85 -9.19
CA VAL A 252 -5.20 -7.89 -7.76
C VAL A 252 -5.26 -9.34 -7.26
N ILE A 253 -5.93 -10.23 -7.99
CA ILE A 253 -6.10 -11.66 -7.64
C ILE A 253 -4.82 -12.48 -7.79
N THR A 254 -3.85 -12.09 -8.62
CA THR A 254 -2.63 -12.91 -8.79
C THR A 254 -1.40 -12.31 -8.13
N SER A 255 -1.41 -11.01 -7.83
CA SER A 255 -0.33 -10.40 -7.04
C SER A 255 -0.43 -10.77 -5.55
N GLY A 256 -1.65 -10.99 -5.03
CA GLY A 256 -1.87 -11.12 -3.59
C GLY A 256 -1.47 -9.87 -2.79
N GLU A 257 -1.21 -8.75 -3.46
CA GLU A 257 -0.77 -7.50 -2.86
C GLU A 257 -1.98 -6.60 -2.61
N SER A 258 -2.46 -6.57 -1.36
CA SER A 258 -3.45 -5.58 -0.93
C SER A 258 -2.85 -4.17 -1.02
N ILE A 259 -3.63 -3.22 -1.54
CA ILE A 259 -3.29 -1.80 -1.47
C ILE A 259 -3.36 -1.43 0.00
N TRP A 260 -2.22 -1.09 0.59
CA TRP A 260 -2.15 -0.72 1.99
C TRP A 260 -2.20 0.79 2.16
N VAL A 261 -3.11 1.25 3.00
CA VAL A 261 -3.09 2.60 3.59
C VAL A 261 -3.35 2.50 5.09
N PRO A 262 -2.77 3.41 5.90
CA PRO A 262 -3.13 3.51 7.30
C PRO A 262 -4.63 3.84 7.47
N SER A 263 -5.26 3.36 8.55
CA SER A 263 -6.65 3.72 8.82
C SER A 263 -6.78 5.21 9.14
N VAL A 264 -7.90 5.83 8.74
CA VAL A 264 -8.18 7.26 9.00
C VAL A 264 -8.17 7.56 10.50
N GLU A 265 -8.79 6.70 11.31
CA GLU A 265 -8.81 6.83 12.77
C GLU A 265 -7.39 6.69 13.36
N GLY A 266 -6.64 5.69 12.91
CA GLY A 266 -5.26 5.48 13.36
C GLY A 266 -4.38 6.68 13.01
N ALA A 267 -4.52 7.24 11.81
CA ALA A 267 -3.79 8.41 11.36
C ALA A 267 -4.15 9.66 12.17
N PHE A 268 -5.43 9.83 12.51
CA PHE A 268 -5.90 10.90 13.39
C PHE A 268 -5.26 10.79 14.78
N PHE A 269 -5.32 9.63 15.43
CA PHE A 269 -4.74 9.43 16.77
C PHE A 269 -3.21 9.54 16.78
N ALA A 270 -2.54 8.98 15.77
CA ALA A 270 -1.09 9.09 15.59
C ALA A 270 -0.65 10.55 15.41
N GLY A 271 -1.41 11.32 14.61
CA GLY A 271 -1.23 12.75 14.42
C GLY A 271 -1.43 13.53 15.72
N MET A 272 -2.55 13.32 16.43
CA MET A 272 -2.82 13.98 17.70
C MET A 272 -1.74 13.69 18.75
N LEU A 273 -1.32 12.43 18.88
CA LEU A 273 -0.27 12.03 19.81
C LEU A 273 1.04 12.80 19.52
N THR A 274 1.49 12.74 18.27
CA THR A 274 2.79 13.29 17.88
C THR A 274 2.78 14.82 17.95
N ILE A 275 1.74 15.47 17.38
CA ILE A 275 1.59 16.92 17.37
C ILE A 275 1.36 17.46 18.78
N GLY A 276 0.50 16.80 19.56
CA GLY A 276 0.18 17.17 20.94
C GLY A 276 1.41 17.10 21.85
N LEU A 277 2.11 15.96 21.86
CA LEU A 277 3.33 15.79 22.66
C LEU A 277 4.42 16.78 22.22
N THR A 278 4.65 16.94 20.91
CA THR A 278 5.65 17.89 20.41
C THR A 278 5.31 19.32 20.81
N SER A 279 4.03 19.72 20.73
CA SER A 279 3.56 21.06 21.13
C SER A 279 3.81 21.33 22.60
N VAL A 280 3.44 20.38 23.48
CA VAL A 280 3.65 20.49 24.92
C VAL A 280 5.14 20.59 25.25
N VAL A 281 5.96 19.67 24.74
CA VAL A 281 7.41 19.65 25.00
C VAL A 281 8.08 20.92 24.44
N SER A 282 7.68 21.37 23.25
CA SER A 282 8.14 22.64 22.66
C SER A 282 7.78 23.86 23.52
N SER A 283 6.57 23.89 24.07
CA SER A 283 6.11 24.97 24.94
C SER A 283 6.91 25.03 26.24
N LEU A 284 7.08 23.89 26.91
CA LEU A 284 7.88 23.76 28.14
C LEU A 284 9.36 24.14 27.88
N SER A 285 9.91 23.69 26.76
CA SER A 285 11.28 24.03 26.37
C SER A 285 11.45 25.53 26.08
N SER A 286 10.41 26.18 25.53
CA SER A 286 10.42 27.62 25.27
C SER A 286 10.38 28.42 26.57
N ALA A 287 9.62 27.94 27.57
CA ALA A 287 9.57 28.52 28.90
C ALA A 287 10.94 28.47 29.62
N ILE A 288 11.76 27.42 29.38
CA ILE A 288 13.12 27.32 29.95
C ILE A 288 14.10 28.24 29.24
N THR A 289 14.04 28.27 27.91
CA THR A 289 15.06 28.94 27.11
C THR A 289 14.86 30.46 27.03
N ASN A 290 13.62 30.94 27.17
CA ASN A 290 13.30 32.37 27.12
C ASN A 290 12.20 32.75 28.14
N PRO A 291 12.42 32.55 29.45
CA PRO A 291 11.39 32.69 30.49
C PRO A 291 10.76 34.09 30.53
N GLU A 292 11.55 35.14 30.30
CA GLU A 292 11.10 36.54 30.34
C GLU A 292 10.07 36.88 29.27
N THR A 293 10.14 36.20 28.12
CA THR A 293 9.26 36.44 26.96
C THR A 293 8.15 35.40 26.85
N TYR A 294 8.09 34.45 27.79
CA TYR A 294 7.11 33.37 27.73
C TYR A 294 5.72 33.87 28.20
N PRO A 295 4.63 33.60 27.45
CA PRO A 295 3.32 34.21 27.74
C PRO A 295 2.73 33.88 29.11
N SER A 296 3.00 32.68 29.66
CA SER A 296 2.44 32.24 30.94
C SER A 296 3.51 32.19 32.03
N GLN A 297 3.50 33.21 32.91
CA GLN A 297 4.41 33.31 34.04
C GLN A 297 4.22 32.17 35.05
N ALA A 298 2.99 31.66 35.20
CA ALA A 298 2.70 30.50 36.04
C ALA A 298 3.47 29.25 35.55
N VAL A 299 3.38 28.96 34.25
CA VAL A 299 4.09 27.83 33.64
C VAL A 299 5.60 28.05 33.69
N ALA A 300 6.11 29.26 33.42
CA ALA A 300 7.54 29.56 33.52
C ALA A 300 8.08 29.30 34.95
N LYS A 301 7.33 29.69 35.98
CA LYS A 301 7.65 29.41 37.38
C LYS A 301 7.58 27.92 37.73
N THR A 302 6.58 27.19 37.21
CA THR A 302 6.50 25.73 37.43
C THR A 302 7.69 25.02 36.81
N VAL A 303 8.06 25.39 35.57
CA VAL A 303 9.15 24.74 34.86
C VAL A 303 10.52 25.10 35.46
N SER A 304 10.68 26.27 36.09
CA SER A 304 11.91 26.60 36.83
C SER A 304 12.15 25.70 38.06
N MET A 305 11.12 25.00 38.55
CA MET A 305 11.22 24.02 39.64
C MET A 305 11.60 22.61 39.17
N PHE A 306 11.71 22.36 37.86
CA PHE A 306 12.07 21.04 37.35
C PHE A 306 13.51 20.64 37.72
N PRO A 307 13.82 19.33 37.78
CA PRO A 307 15.18 18.85 37.94
C PRO A 307 16.11 19.37 36.82
N GLU A 308 17.37 19.65 37.13
CA GLU A 308 18.34 20.19 36.16
C GLU A 308 18.54 19.28 34.94
N THR A 309 18.49 17.96 35.13
CA THR A 309 18.53 16.99 34.02
C THR A 309 17.40 17.21 33.03
N LEU A 310 16.18 17.43 33.52
CA LEU A 310 15.00 17.66 32.68
C LEU A 310 15.07 19.03 32.00
N LYS A 311 15.51 20.07 32.71
CA LYS A 311 15.73 21.41 32.12
C LYS A 311 16.74 21.36 30.98
N LYS A 312 17.86 20.67 31.20
CA LYS A 312 18.91 20.47 30.18
C LYS A 312 18.35 19.73 28.97
N TRP A 313 17.63 18.63 29.19
CA TRP A 313 16.99 17.88 28.10
C TRP A 313 16.01 18.74 27.30
N LEU A 314 15.16 19.55 27.94
CA LEU A 314 14.23 20.48 27.27
C LEU A 314 14.96 21.57 26.48
N ALA A 315 16.04 22.14 27.01
CA ALA A 315 16.87 23.10 26.28
C ALA A 315 17.57 22.45 25.06
N GLU A 316 18.06 21.22 25.21
CA GLU A 316 18.63 20.41 24.13
C GLU A 316 17.56 20.04 23.10
N PHE A 317 16.31 19.81 23.51
CA PHE A 317 15.20 19.49 22.61
C PHE A 317 14.96 20.61 21.58
N ILE A 318 14.84 21.87 22.01
CA ILE A 318 14.68 23.00 21.07
C ILE A 318 15.93 23.20 20.21
N SER A 319 17.12 23.04 20.79
CA SER A 319 18.38 23.24 20.08
C SER A 319 18.83 22.02 19.26
N SER A 320 18.10 20.92 19.28
CA SER A 320 18.52 19.65 18.66
C SER A 320 18.65 19.72 17.13
N LYS A 321 18.04 20.71 16.46
CA LYS A 321 18.25 20.96 15.02
C LYS A 321 19.50 21.78 14.71
N ARG A 322 20.06 22.49 15.69
CA ARG A 322 21.11 23.49 15.45
C ARG A 322 22.12 23.54 16.59
N LYS A 323 23.39 23.31 16.26
CA LYS A 323 24.52 23.56 17.16
C LYS A 323 25.31 24.78 16.68
N LYS A 324 25.75 25.60 17.65
CA LYS A 324 26.45 26.88 17.38
C LYS A 324 27.94 26.71 17.07
N THR A 325 28.52 25.54 17.36
CA THR A 325 29.96 25.27 17.24
C THR A 325 30.20 23.89 16.64
N GLY A 326 31.00 23.87 15.58
CA GLY A 326 31.52 22.66 14.94
C GLY A 326 32.61 23.08 13.95
N GLU A 327 33.77 22.44 14.00
CA GLU A 327 34.82 22.64 13.00
C GLU A 327 34.29 22.20 11.62
N GLN A 328 34.54 23.01 10.58
CA GLN A 328 34.16 22.62 9.23
C GLN A 328 34.91 21.35 8.83
N ARG A 329 34.15 20.33 8.42
CA ARG A 329 34.70 19.06 7.95
C ARG A 329 35.48 19.28 6.65
N LYS A 330 36.78 18.97 6.63
CA LYS A 330 37.58 18.85 5.40
C LYS A 330 37.39 17.44 4.84
N GLY A 331 36.64 17.26 3.75
CA GLY A 331 36.42 15.93 3.15
C GLY A 331 35.37 15.88 2.02
N SER A 332 35.24 14.70 1.40
CA SER A 332 34.28 14.40 0.31
C SER A 332 32.82 14.60 0.75
N LEU A 333 31.95 14.95 -0.21
CA LEU A 333 30.51 15.16 -0.02
C LEU A 333 29.78 13.94 0.58
N LEU A 334 30.31 12.73 0.42
CA LEU A 334 29.69 11.46 0.81
C LEU A 334 30.40 10.75 1.96
N ALA A 335 31.45 11.34 2.54
CA ALA A 335 32.21 10.69 3.60
C ALA A 335 31.41 10.69 4.92
N LEU A 336 30.65 9.61 5.18
CA LEU A 336 29.92 9.41 6.43
C LEU A 336 30.87 9.12 7.59
N THR A 337 30.63 9.72 8.77
CA THR A 337 31.30 9.27 10.00
C THR A 337 30.80 7.88 10.39
N LYS A 338 31.56 7.17 11.24
CA LYS A 338 31.08 5.95 11.88
C LYS A 338 29.73 6.16 12.59
N LEU A 339 29.56 7.32 13.21
CA LEU A 339 28.35 7.67 13.97
C LEU A 339 27.16 8.00 13.07
N GLU A 340 27.37 8.68 11.95
CA GLU A 340 26.34 8.89 10.93
C GLU A 340 25.93 7.56 10.29
N THR A 341 26.89 6.68 10.00
CA THR A 341 26.61 5.35 9.45
C THR A 341 25.75 4.52 10.41
N LEU A 342 26.09 4.50 11.70
CA LEU A 342 25.27 3.85 12.74
C LEU A 342 23.88 4.49 12.87
N SER A 343 23.79 5.81 12.75
CA SER A 343 22.51 6.53 12.81
C SER A 343 21.63 6.18 11.61
N TYR A 344 22.18 6.13 10.40
CA TYR A 344 21.46 5.70 9.19
C TYR A 344 20.99 4.26 9.31
N ALA A 345 21.87 3.34 9.72
CA ALA A 345 21.51 1.94 9.91
C ALA A 345 20.35 1.77 10.90
N ALA A 346 20.40 2.47 12.04
CA ALA A 346 19.34 2.44 13.04
C ALA A 346 18.04 3.06 12.53
N ALA A 347 18.09 4.22 11.87
CA ALA A 347 16.91 4.87 11.32
C ALA A 347 16.24 4.03 10.22
N LEU A 348 17.02 3.44 9.31
CA LEU A 348 16.53 2.56 8.26
C LEU A 348 15.94 1.27 8.81
N ALA A 349 16.55 0.66 9.83
CA ALA A 349 15.99 -0.51 10.50
C ALA A 349 14.63 -0.20 11.13
N ILE A 350 14.50 0.96 11.78
CA ILE A 350 13.26 1.40 12.43
C ILE A 350 12.18 1.75 11.39
N LEU A 351 12.52 2.48 10.32
CA LEU A 351 11.60 2.76 9.21
C LEU A 351 11.11 1.45 8.59
N THR A 352 12.03 0.53 8.30
CA THR A 352 11.72 -0.76 7.69
C THR A 352 10.79 -1.57 8.57
N PHE A 353 11.12 -1.72 9.85
CA PHE A 353 10.26 -2.40 10.82
C PHE A 353 8.88 -1.74 10.90
N ALA A 354 8.83 -0.42 11.06
CA ALA A 354 7.59 0.28 11.33
C ALA A 354 6.60 0.20 10.16
N PHE A 355 7.07 0.46 8.94
CA PHE A 355 6.22 0.37 7.75
C PHE A 355 5.87 -1.08 7.40
N SER A 356 6.78 -2.05 7.61
CA SER A 356 6.45 -3.47 7.42
C SER A 356 5.41 -3.95 8.42
N TYR A 357 5.53 -3.57 9.69
CA TYR A 357 4.55 -3.89 10.74
C TYR A 357 3.19 -3.24 10.48
N ALA A 358 3.19 -1.97 10.05
CA ALA A 358 1.97 -1.24 9.76
C ALA A 358 1.22 -1.81 8.54
N LYS A 359 1.97 -2.27 7.52
CA LYS A 359 1.43 -2.92 6.32
C LYS A 359 1.00 -4.37 6.55
N ALA A 360 1.64 -5.09 7.46
CA ALA A 360 1.37 -6.49 7.70
C ALA A 360 -0.04 -6.75 8.25
N ASP A 361 -0.75 -7.68 7.59
CA ASP A 361 -2.02 -8.23 8.10
C ASP A 361 -1.77 -9.10 9.34
N THR A 362 -0.74 -9.95 9.27
CA THR A 362 -0.30 -10.83 10.37
C THR A 362 1.21 -10.70 10.60
N LEU A 363 1.69 -11.02 11.81
CA LEU A 363 3.12 -10.95 12.13
C LEU A 363 4.00 -11.82 11.23
N ASN A 364 3.46 -12.94 10.73
CA ASN A 364 4.16 -13.86 9.85
C ASN A 364 4.40 -13.28 8.44
N SER A 365 3.64 -12.24 8.05
CA SER A 365 3.81 -11.58 6.75
C SER A 365 4.97 -10.56 6.73
N ILE A 366 5.43 -10.09 7.90
CA ILE A 366 6.45 -9.05 8.02
C ILE A 366 7.75 -9.39 7.26
N PRO A 367 8.34 -10.60 7.38
CA PRO A 367 9.58 -10.93 6.67
C PRO A 367 9.50 -10.76 5.16
N PHE A 368 8.33 -10.98 4.55
CA PHE A 368 8.11 -10.85 3.12
C PHE A 368 8.02 -9.39 2.66
N LEU A 369 7.62 -8.48 3.55
CA LEU A 369 7.52 -7.04 3.27
C LEU A 369 8.85 -6.31 3.42
N ILE A 370 9.77 -6.84 4.23
CA ILE A 370 11.06 -6.20 4.55
C ILE A 370 11.85 -5.75 3.31
N PRO A 371 12.04 -6.58 2.26
CA PRO A 371 12.86 -6.17 1.11
C PRO A 371 12.30 -4.92 0.42
N THR A 372 10.99 -4.89 0.16
CA THR A 372 10.32 -3.77 -0.50
C THR A 372 10.35 -2.53 0.38
N VAL A 373 9.98 -2.65 1.65
CA VAL A 373 9.94 -1.50 2.57
C VAL A 373 11.34 -0.94 2.81
N LEU A 374 12.35 -1.80 2.93
CA LEU A 374 13.74 -1.39 3.06
C LEU A 374 14.20 -0.63 1.82
N ALA A 375 13.91 -1.14 0.62
CA ALA A 375 14.27 -0.47 -0.63
C ALA A 375 13.65 0.93 -0.72
N THR A 376 12.35 1.06 -0.44
CA THR A 376 11.66 2.35 -0.41
C THR A 376 12.24 3.28 0.65
N SER A 377 12.51 2.78 1.86
CA SER A 377 13.10 3.56 2.96
C SER A 377 14.49 4.07 2.60
N VAL A 378 15.33 3.23 1.99
CA VAL A 378 16.67 3.59 1.53
C VAL A 378 16.57 4.69 0.46
N ILE A 379 15.75 4.50 -0.57
CA ILE A 379 15.58 5.49 -1.63
C ILE A 379 15.17 6.84 -1.04
N MET A 380 14.12 6.86 -0.22
CA MET A 380 13.57 8.11 0.29
C MET A 380 14.50 8.79 1.29
N GLU A 381 15.03 8.04 2.26
CA GLU A 381 15.89 8.58 3.31
C GLU A 381 17.21 9.11 2.71
N PHE A 382 17.85 8.36 1.81
CA PHE A 382 19.07 8.85 1.16
C PHE A 382 18.81 10.06 0.27
N VAL A 383 17.79 10.02 -0.60
CA VAL A 383 17.55 11.12 -1.53
C VAL A 383 17.18 12.41 -0.78
N LYS A 384 16.26 12.33 0.19
CA LYS A 384 15.88 13.50 0.99
C LYS A 384 17.08 14.11 1.69
N ASN A 385 17.87 13.29 2.40
CA ASN A 385 19.00 13.79 3.17
C ASN A 385 20.10 14.34 2.26
N TYR A 386 20.37 13.67 1.15
CA TYR A 386 21.35 14.12 0.16
C TYR A 386 20.98 15.49 -0.43
N VAL A 387 19.74 15.65 -0.91
CA VAL A 387 19.28 16.92 -1.50
C VAL A 387 19.27 18.03 -0.44
N THR A 388 18.90 17.72 0.79
CA THR A 388 18.92 18.67 1.91
C THR A 388 20.35 19.12 2.25
N GLU A 389 21.31 18.19 2.29
CA GLU A 389 22.72 18.47 2.54
C GLU A 389 23.35 19.31 1.42
N VAL A 390 23.10 18.96 0.15
CA VAL A 390 23.55 19.75 -1.01
C VAL A 390 22.99 21.17 -0.93
N THR A 391 21.71 21.31 -0.59
CA THR A 391 21.07 22.61 -0.44
C THR A 391 21.68 23.40 0.72
N ALA A 392 21.94 22.77 1.87
CA ALA A 392 22.59 23.41 3.02
C ALA A 392 24.01 23.86 2.71
N LYS A 393 24.80 23.04 2.00
CA LYS A 393 26.16 23.39 1.54
C LYS A 393 26.15 24.58 0.59
N SER A 394 25.15 24.69 -0.30
CA SER A 394 24.97 25.88 -1.15
C SER A 394 24.78 27.18 -0.33
N LYS A 395 24.35 27.06 0.93
CA LYS A 395 24.21 28.15 1.90
C LYS A 395 25.37 28.23 2.89
N LYS A 396 26.49 27.54 2.60
CA LYS A 396 27.69 27.45 3.45
C LYS A 396 27.42 26.87 4.84
N VAL A 397 26.42 25.99 4.94
CA VAL A 397 26.05 25.32 6.19
C VAL A 397 26.35 23.85 6.09
N TRP A 398 27.02 23.35 7.12
CA TRP A 398 27.32 21.94 7.28
C TRP A 398 26.17 21.21 7.98
N THR A 399 25.95 19.96 7.60
CA THR A 399 24.91 19.10 8.19
C THR A 399 25.49 17.82 8.74
N GLU A 400 24.89 17.32 9.80
CA GLU A 400 25.26 16.04 10.40
C GLU A 400 24.00 15.20 10.64
N TYR A 401 24.01 13.95 10.17
CA TYR A 401 22.89 13.03 10.33
C TYR A 401 22.90 12.39 11.73
N ARG A 402 21.81 12.53 12.47
CA ARG A 402 21.67 12.01 13.84
C ARG A 402 20.29 11.41 14.06
N LEU A 403 20.22 10.43 14.95
CA LEU A 403 18.94 9.98 15.51
C LEU A 403 18.29 11.11 16.31
N TRP A 404 16.97 11.21 16.19
CA TRP A 404 16.17 12.11 17.01
C TRP A 404 15.32 11.28 17.97
N TYR A 405 15.83 11.02 19.17
CA TYR A 405 15.23 10.05 20.10
C TYR A 405 13.76 10.33 20.44
N PHE A 406 13.36 11.60 20.56
CA PHE A 406 11.95 11.95 20.78
C PHE A 406 11.09 11.62 19.55
N GLY A 407 11.59 11.94 18.35
CA GLY A 407 10.93 11.59 17.10
C GLY A 407 10.82 10.08 16.91
N LEU A 408 11.90 9.35 17.20
CA LEU A 408 11.95 7.90 17.18
C LEU A 408 10.94 7.27 18.14
N ALA A 409 10.86 7.76 19.38
CA ALA A 409 9.92 7.25 20.37
C ALA A 409 8.46 7.49 19.93
N THR A 410 8.14 8.71 19.49
CA THR A 410 6.79 9.04 18.99
C THR A 410 6.44 8.25 17.74
N PHE A 411 7.42 7.99 16.85
CA PHE A 411 7.28 7.17 15.64
C PHE A 411 6.96 5.71 15.96
N LEU A 412 7.66 5.12 16.94
CA LEU A 412 7.38 3.74 17.37
C LEU A 412 6.04 3.63 18.09
N ILE A 413 5.70 4.59 18.96
CA ILE A 413 4.41 4.56 19.67
C ILE A 413 3.26 4.69 18.67
N SER A 414 3.34 5.63 17.72
CA SER A 414 2.29 5.79 16.70
C SER A 414 2.14 4.53 15.84
N THR A 415 3.26 3.91 15.48
CA THR A 415 3.27 2.64 14.74
C THR A 415 2.64 1.50 15.53
N LEU A 416 3.07 1.28 16.77
CA LEU A 416 2.66 0.11 17.55
C LEU A 416 1.22 0.25 18.08
N ALA A 417 0.83 1.45 18.51
CA ALA A 417 -0.49 1.70 19.08
C ALA A 417 -1.58 1.87 18.03
N PHE A 418 -1.26 2.48 16.88
CA PHE A 418 -2.26 2.87 15.89
C PHE A 418 -2.03 2.25 14.50
N LYS A 419 -1.01 1.41 14.32
CA LYS A 419 -0.56 0.91 13.00
C LYS A 419 -0.27 2.05 12.00
N VAL A 420 0.15 3.22 12.48
CA VAL A 420 0.48 4.37 11.62
C VAL A 420 1.87 4.92 11.95
N PRO A 421 2.88 4.70 11.08
CA PRO A 421 4.21 5.26 11.26
C PRO A 421 4.23 6.78 11.06
N PHE A 422 3.97 7.53 12.13
CA PHE A 422 3.86 8.99 12.10
C PHE A 422 4.88 9.63 13.04
N SER A 423 5.78 10.46 12.49
CA SER A 423 6.95 11.15 13.09
C SER A 423 8.23 10.84 12.28
N SER A 424 9.42 11.10 12.82
CA SER A 424 10.69 10.82 12.15
C SER A 424 11.73 10.28 13.14
N PRO A 425 12.40 9.16 12.84
CA PRO A 425 13.44 8.60 13.72
C PRO A 425 14.78 9.37 13.66
N SER A 426 14.95 10.21 12.65
CA SER A 426 16.21 10.87 12.32
C SER A 426 16.04 12.38 12.15
N ARG A 427 17.16 13.10 12.14
CA ARG A 427 17.20 14.50 11.74
C ARG A 427 18.59 14.90 11.24
N LEU A 428 18.62 15.95 10.42
CA LEU A 428 19.85 16.67 10.09
C LEU A 428 20.07 17.81 11.09
N ILE A 429 21.24 17.84 11.70
CA ILE A 429 21.70 18.94 12.56
C ILE A 429 22.51 19.92 11.73
N HIS A 430 22.14 21.20 11.78
CA HIS A 430 22.84 22.27 11.06
C HIS A 430 23.91 22.93 11.94
N HIS A 431 25.13 23.00 11.41
CA HIS A 431 26.30 23.59 12.07
C HIS A 431 26.73 24.87 11.32
N HIS A 432 26.20 26.02 11.73
CA HIS A 432 26.71 27.34 11.31
C HIS A 432 26.19 28.49 12.22
N PRO A 433 27.07 29.41 12.68
CA PRO A 433 26.69 30.49 13.59
C PRO A 433 25.76 31.53 12.94
N LYS A 434 25.80 31.71 11.61
CA LYS A 434 24.97 32.68 10.87
C LYS A 434 24.04 32.02 9.84
N PHE A 435 23.22 31.07 10.26
CA PHE A 435 22.14 30.56 9.40
C PHE A 435 20.98 31.57 9.44
N THR A 436 20.77 32.28 8.33
CA THR A 436 19.67 33.27 8.22
C THR A 436 18.31 32.56 8.21
N LYS A 437 17.24 33.25 8.64
CA LYS A 437 15.87 32.71 8.57
C LYS A 437 15.55 32.22 7.15
N ARG A 438 15.95 32.99 6.13
CA ARG A 438 15.76 32.64 4.71
C ARG A 438 16.49 31.36 4.30
N SER A 439 17.78 31.22 4.63
CA SER A 439 18.54 30.04 4.24
C SER A 439 18.05 28.78 4.96
N LEU A 440 17.64 28.91 6.22
CA LEU A 440 17.07 27.82 7.00
C LEU A 440 15.70 27.40 6.47
N GLY A 441 14.82 28.36 6.18
CA GLY A 441 13.52 28.11 5.57
C GLY A 441 13.63 27.40 4.22
N LEU A 442 14.55 27.83 3.36
CA LEU A 442 14.81 27.18 2.07
C LEU A 442 15.27 25.72 2.23
N VAL A 443 16.17 25.43 3.16
CA VAL A 443 16.62 24.05 3.43
C VAL A 443 15.49 23.22 4.03
N ALA A 444 14.67 23.79 4.92
CA ALA A 444 13.51 23.12 5.48
C ALA A 444 12.43 22.82 4.42
N THR A 445 12.24 23.69 3.43
CA THR A 445 11.32 23.46 2.30
C THR A 445 11.70 22.22 1.49
N VAL A 446 13.00 21.94 1.32
CA VAL A 446 13.47 20.72 0.63
C VAL A 446 12.96 19.45 1.31
N SER A 447 12.93 19.43 2.64
CA SER A 447 12.42 18.28 3.41
C SER A 447 10.95 17.96 3.13
N VAL A 448 10.16 18.92 2.64
CA VAL A 448 8.75 18.72 2.26
C VAL A 448 8.60 18.46 0.77
N VAL A 449 9.28 19.24 -0.08
CA VAL A 449 9.12 19.17 -1.55
C VAL A 449 9.70 17.89 -2.12
N VAL A 450 10.83 17.40 -1.61
CA VAL A 450 11.47 16.19 -2.13
C VAL A 450 10.57 14.96 -1.94
N PRO A 451 10.03 14.68 -0.74
CA PRO A 451 9.04 13.61 -0.58
C PRO A 451 7.80 13.80 -1.45
N LEU A 452 7.24 15.02 -1.60
CA LEU A 452 6.08 15.24 -2.47
C LEU A 452 6.39 14.89 -3.94
N ALA A 453 7.56 15.25 -4.45
CA ALA A 453 7.98 14.88 -5.80
C ALA A 453 8.16 13.37 -5.95
N PHE A 454 8.72 12.70 -4.95
CA PHE A 454 8.87 11.24 -4.95
C PHE A 454 7.54 10.51 -4.79
N ALA A 455 6.56 11.08 -4.09
CA ALA A 455 5.19 10.54 -4.06
C ALA A 455 4.62 10.44 -5.48
N THR A 456 4.86 11.43 -6.36
CA THR A 456 4.46 11.36 -7.77
C THR A 456 5.17 10.24 -8.53
N VAL A 457 6.47 10.01 -8.27
CA VAL A 457 7.23 8.92 -8.90
C VAL A 457 6.72 7.55 -8.45
N PHE A 458 6.50 7.35 -7.14
CA PHE A 458 5.95 6.11 -6.62
C PHE A 458 4.50 5.89 -7.06
N TYR A 459 3.71 6.95 -7.20
CA TYR A 459 2.37 6.85 -7.77
C TYR A 459 2.41 6.44 -9.25
N ALA A 460 3.38 6.95 -10.02
CA ALA A 460 3.58 6.52 -11.40
C ALA A 460 3.97 5.02 -11.48
N LEU A 461 4.79 4.53 -10.55
CA LEU A 461 5.10 3.10 -10.44
C LEU A 461 3.86 2.28 -10.07
N PHE A 462 3.04 2.78 -9.13
CA PHE A 462 1.80 2.16 -8.70
C PHE A 462 0.82 1.95 -9.87
N ILE A 463 0.53 3.00 -10.65
CA ILE A 463 -0.39 2.90 -11.81
C ILE A 463 0.19 2.09 -12.99
N LYS A 464 1.50 1.77 -12.96
CA LYS A 464 2.16 0.90 -13.95
C LYS A 464 2.23 -0.57 -13.52
N GLY A 465 1.57 -0.93 -12.41
CA GLY A 465 1.49 -2.31 -11.91
C GLY A 465 2.58 -2.69 -10.91
N TYR A 466 3.50 -1.78 -10.55
CA TYR A 466 4.48 -2.01 -9.48
C TYR A 466 3.86 -1.69 -8.11
N ILE A 467 2.83 -2.46 -7.74
CA ILE A 467 1.94 -2.18 -6.61
C ILE A 467 2.71 -2.12 -5.28
N ALA A 468 3.50 -3.14 -4.93
CA ALA A 468 4.21 -3.20 -3.65
C ALA A 468 5.08 -1.97 -3.34
N ILE A 469 5.97 -1.61 -4.26
CA ILE A 469 6.89 -0.49 -4.06
C ILE A 469 6.18 0.86 -4.24
N GLY A 470 5.27 0.96 -5.20
CA GLY A 470 4.50 2.17 -5.47
C GLY A 470 3.61 2.55 -4.30
N ASN A 471 2.82 1.61 -3.77
CA ASN A 471 1.92 1.83 -2.65
C ASN A 471 2.67 2.26 -1.38
N VAL A 472 3.68 1.49 -0.94
CA VAL A 472 4.48 1.83 0.26
C VAL A 472 5.19 3.17 0.07
N GLY A 473 5.72 3.42 -1.14
CA GLY A 473 6.40 4.67 -1.46
C GLY A 473 5.51 5.90 -1.38
N VAL A 474 4.30 5.84 -1.93
CA VAL A 474 3.33 6.94 -1.84
C VAL A 474 3.00 7.25 -0.38
N VAL A 475 2.61 6.24 0.41
CA VAL A 475 2.23 6.42 1.82
C VAL A 475 3.39 6.98 2.64
N MET A 476 4.60 6.44 2.47
CA MET A 476 5.79 6.91 3.18
C MET A 476 6.13 8.36 2.84
N CYS A 477 6.09 8.73 1.56
CA CYS A 477 6.41 10.08 1.10
C CYS A 477 5.40 11.13 1.60
N LEU A 478 4.11 10.83 1.49
CA LEU A 478 3.05 11.77 1.90
C LEU A 478 3.01 11.95 3.42
N THR A 479 3.17 10.86 4.19
CA THR A 479 3.31 10.93 5.65
C THR A 479 4.50 11.81 6.05
N MET A 480 5.66 11.61 5.41
CA MET A 480 6.87 12.37 5.67
C MET A 480 6.71 13.86 5.33
N ALA A 481 6.14 14.18 4.15
CA ALA A 481 5.90 15.56 3.72
C ALA A 481 4.95 16.29 4.68
N PHE A 482 3.85 15.64 5.05
CA PHE A 482 2.88 16.21 5.96
C PHE A 482 3.50 16.46 7.34
N PHE A 483 4.19 15.45 7.91
CA PHE A 483 4.88 15.61 9.18
C PHE A 483 5.88 16.78 9.15
N ASP A 484 6.72 16.88 8.12
CA ASP A 484 7.71 17.94 8.01
C ASP A 484 7.12 19.33 7.78
N SER A 485 5.86 19.45 7.35
CA SER A 485 5.19 20.73 7.15
C SER A 485 4.62 21.36 8.43
N ILE A 486 4.54 20.61 9.53
CA ILE A 486 3.89 21.04 10.78
C ILE A 486 4.71 22.16 11.46
N PRO A 487 4.09 23.30 11.83
CA PRO A 487 4.80 24.50 12.29
C PRO A 487 5.12 24.51 13.79
N ILE A 488 5.72 23.44 14.33
CA ILE A 488 6.10 23.34 15.76
C ILE A 488 7.62 23.25 15.90
N ARG A 489 8.24 23.85 16.92
CA ARG A 489 9.69 23.65 17.17
C ARG A 489 9.92 22.25 17.75
N PRO A 490 10.96 21.51 17.34
CA PRO A 490 12.06 21.84 16.41
C PRO A 490 11.85 21.29 14.99
N MET A 491 10.62 21.22 14.49
CA MET A 491 10.25 20.63 13.19
C MET A 491 10.54 21.56 12.01
N ASN A 492 10.62 20.99 10.80
CA ASN A 492 10.92 21.72 9.56
C ASN A 492 9.88 22.80 9.24
N GLY A 493 8.59 22.52 9.43
CA GLY A 493 7.50 23.43 9.11
C GLY A 493 7.60 24.76 9.86
N LYS A 494 8.13 24.74 11.08
CA LYS A 494 8.34 25.96 11.86
C LYS A 494 9.40 26.88 11.25
N ASP A 495 10.44 26.30 10.67
CA ASP A 495 11.50 27.06 9.99
C ASP A 495 11.01 27.66 8.68
N ILE A 496 10.13 26.96 7.96
CA ILE A 496 9.46 27.49 6.76
C ILE A 496 8.53 28.64 7.18
N TYR A 497 7.72 28.44 8.23
CA TYR A 497 6.81 29.46 8.76
C TYR A 497 7.54 30.74 9.18
N ASP A 498 8.67 30.61 9.88
CA ASP A 498 9.49 31.75 10.34
C ASP A 498 10.17 32.50 9.19
N TRP A 499 10.34 31.87 8.03
CA TRP A 499 10.86 32.50 6.81
C TRP A 499 9.75 33.13 5.95
N SER A 500 8.71 32.36 5.61
CA SER A 500 7.61 32.77 4.74
C SER A 500 6.33 32.01 5.09
N LYS A 501 5.38 32.71 5.70
CA LYS A 501 4.05 32.17 6.03
C LYS A 501 3.30 31.68 4.79
N ILE A 502 3.44 32.37 3.66
CA ILE A 502 2.77 32.01 2.40
C ILE A 502 3.29 30.66 1.89
N VAL A 503 4.62 30.49 1.84
CA VAL A 503 5.23 29.23 1.40
C VAL A 503 4.84 28.09 2.34
N TRP A 504 4.82 28.35 3.65
CA TRP A 504 4.37 27.38 4.63
C TRP A 504 2.91 26.96 4.41
N VAL A 505 1.97 27.91 4.29
CA VAL A 505 0.54 27.60 4.07
C VAL A 505 0.35 26.73 2.83
N ILE A 506 0.99 27.08 1.71
CA ILE A 506 0.89 26.32 0.46
C ILE A 506 1.38 24.88 0.66
N LEU A 507 2.56 24.69 1.26
CA LEU A 507 3.13 23.36 1.46
C LEU A 507 2.34 22.53 2.49
N PHE A 508 1.86 23.16 3.56
CA PHE A 508 1.05 22.51 4.58
C PHE A 508 -0.28 22.03 3.99
N ILE A 509 -1.01 22.90 3.28
CA ILE A 509 -2.28 22.53 2.66
C ILE A 509 -2.04 21.43 1.61
N ALA A 510 -1.06 21.59 0.73
CA ALA A 510 -0.78 20.59 -0.30
C ALA A 510 -0.45 19.20 0.30
N SER A 511 0.46 19.15 1.28
CA SER A 511 0.84 17.89 1.92
C SER A 511 -0.31 17.27 2.75
N PHE A 512 -1.08 18.08 3.47
CA PHE A 512 -2.26 17.62 4.21
C PHE A 512 -3.33 17.07 3.27
N THR A 513 -3.69 17.80 2.21
CA THR A 513 -4.71 17.37 1.25
C THR A 513 -4.29 16.08 0.54
N LEU A 514 -3.05 15.99 0.05
CA LEU A 514 -2.57 14.77 -0.60
C LEU A 514 -2.51 13.58 0.36
N TYR A 515 -2.07 13.78 1.60
CA TYR A 515 -2.08 12.74 2.61
C TYR A 515 -3.51 12.29 2.93
N ALA A 516 -4.44 13.21 3.13
CA ALA A 516 -5.85 12.88 3.35
C ALA A 516 -6.46 12.12 2.18
N LEU A 517 -6.25 12.58 0.94
CA LEU A 517 -6.71 11.88 -0.27
C LEU A 517 -6.15 10.46 -0.34
N CYS A 518 -4.87 10.27 0.00
CA CYS A 518 -4.26 8.95 0.09
C CYS A 518 -4.95 8.05 1.12
N LEU A 519 -5.41 8.58 2.26
CA LEU A 519 -6.09 7.78 3.27
C LEU A 519 -7.54 7.43 2.91
N PHE A 520 -8.20 8.24 2.07
CA PHE A 520 -9.62 8.06 1.74
C PHE A 520 -9.87 7.39 0.37
N LEU A 521 -8.92 7.45 -0.56
CA LEU A 521 -9.12 7.03 -1.96
C LEU A 521 -8.28 5.83 -2.39
N LEU A 522 -7.16 5.57 -1.71
CA LEU A 522 -6.35 4.35 -1.89
C LEU A 522 -6.71 3.39 -0.77
#